data_AF-A0AAU3D1G3-F1
#
_entry.id   AF-A0AAU3D1G3-F1
#
_cell.length_a   1.000
_cell.length_b   1.000
_cell.length_c   1.000
_cell.angle_alpha   90.00
_cell.angle_beta   90.00
_cell.angle_gamma   90.00
#
_symmetry.space_group_name_H-M   'P 1'
#
loop_
_entity.id
_entity.type
_entity.pdbx_description
1 polymer ?
#
loop_
_entity_poly.entity_id
_entity_poly.type
_entity_poly.pdbx_seq_one_letter_code
_entity_poly.pdbx_strand_id
1 'polypeptide(L)'
;MRGRWNVESTSVGGEKGTYTVTVGAGVWTIDWPGQDAWRGTWALQGGRLALQVPESPNSPEDLTDAAATDVPETVSDSISLALPWQPPGQSDTGEGQKLDVDYTSKAGVLRIRHIETSGSTTIHTCTRV
;
A
#
# COMPACT_ATOMS: atom_id res chain seq x y z
N MET A 1 6.18 8.56 -7.45
CA MET A 1 5.16 7.94 -6.58
C MET A 1 3.77 8.56 -6.71
N ARG A 2 3.63 9.88 -6.87
CA ARG A 2 2.32 10.52 -7.12
C ARG A 2 1.70 10.08 -8.45
N GLY A 3 0.38 10.03 -8.50
CA GLY A 3 -0.38 9.63 -9.67
C GLY A 3 -1.63 8.84 -9.31
N ARG A 4 -2.34 8.40 -10.35
CA ARG A 4 -3.51 7.55 -10.25
C ARG A 4 -3.17 6.14 -10.71
N TRP A 5 -3.69 5.15 -10.00
CA TRP A 5 -3.41 3.74 -10.22
C TRP A 5 -4.70 2.94 -10.17
N ASN A 6 -4.88 2.04 -11.12
CA ASN A 6 -5.83 0.94 -10.99
C ASN A 6 -5.14 -0.20 -10.23
N VAL A 7 -5.80 -0.71 -9.21
CA VAL A 7 -5.28 -1.79 -8.36
C VAL A 7 -6.19 -3.00 -8.45
N GLU A 8 -5.60 -4.13 -8.81
CA GLU A 8 -6.22 -5.44 -8.72
C GLU A 8 -5.63 -6.16 -7.51
N SER A 9 -6.47 -6.54 -6.56
CA SER A 9 -6.09 -7.19 -5.31
C SER A 9 -6.60 -8.62 -5.27
N THR A 10 -5.73 -9.57 -4.95
CA THR A 10 -6.08 -10.99 -4.83
C THR A 10 -5.44 -11.56 -3.58
N SER A 11 -6.27 -12.01 -2.63
CA SER A 11 -5.80 -12.80 -1.48
C SER A 11 -5.75 -14.27 -1.85
N VAL A 12 -4.76 -15.01 -1.34
CA VAL A 12 -4.65 -16.46 -1.59
C VAL A 12 -5.89 -17.16 -1.02
N GLY A 13 -6.74 -17.73 -1.91
CA GLY A 13 -8.00 -18.38 -1.53
C GLY A 13 -9.20 -17.44 -1.33
N GLY A 14 -9.04 -16.14 -1.58
CA GLY A 14 -10.08 -15.12 -1.42
C GLY A 14 -10.59 -14.51 -2.72
N GLU A 15 -11.52 -13.57 -2.58
CA GLU A 15 -12.11 -12.84 -3.71
C GLU A 15 -11.15 -11.81 -4.31
N LYS A 16 -11.30 -11.57 -5.61
CA LYS A 16 -10.54 -10.54 -6.33
C LYS A 16 -11.26 -9.20 -6.21
N GLY A 17 -10.57 -8.17 -5.71
CA GLY A 17 -11.05 -6.80 -5.65
C GLY A 17 -10.40 -5.93 -6.74
N THR A 18 -11.12 -4.94 -7.26
CA THR A 18 -10.56 -3.91 -8.15
C THR A 18 -10.99 -2.53 -7.69
N TYR A 19 -10.04 -1.61 -7.58
CA TYR A 19 -10.25 -0.25 -7.10
C TYR A 19 -9.23 0.72 -7.69
N THR A 20 -9.49 2.02 -7.53
CA THR A 20 -8.55 3.07 -7.91
C THR A 20 -7.85 3.62 -6.68
N VAL A 21 -6.55 3.91 -6.79
CA VAL A 21 -5.79 4.68 -5.80
C VAL A 21 -5.26 5.95 -6.42
N THR A 22 -5.50 7.09 -5.77
CA THR A 22 -4.92 8.39 -6.15
C THR A 22 -3.95 8.83 -5.06
N VAL A 23 -2.69 9.07 -5.43
CA VAL A 23 -1.63 9.51 -4.51
C VAL A 23 -1.23 10.95 -4.86
N GLY A 24 -1.60 11.88 -3.98
CA GLY A 24 -1.28 13.30 -4.06
C GLY A 24 -0.04 13.69 -3.24
N ALA A 25 0.17 14.99 -3.04
CA ALA A 25 1.21 15.48 -2.15
C ALA A 25 0.73 15.38 -0.69
N GLY A 26 1.24 14.40 0.05
CA GLY A 26 0.92 14.22 1.47
C GLY A 26 -0.44 13.56 1.76
N VAL A 27 -1.22 13.26 0.72
CA VAL A 27 -2.56 12.67 0.82
C VAL A 27 -2.74 11.53 -0.17
N TRP A 28 -3.64 10.63 0.15
CA TRP A 28 -4.05 9.56 -0.75
C TRP A 28 -5.57 9.33 -0.67
N THR A 29 -6.13 8.70 -1.70
CA THR A 29 -7.54 8.30 -1.77
C THR A 29 -7.66 6.92 -2.41
N ILE A 30 -8.56 6.08 -1.89
CA ILE A 30 -8.95 4.80 -2.47
C ILE A 30 -10.43 4.88 -2.85
N ASP A 31 -10.73 4.64 -4.13
CA ASP A 31 -12.09 4.61 -4.66
C ASP A 31 -12.47 3.16 -4.98
N TRP A 32 -13.29 2.57 -4.10
CA TRP A 32 -13.90 1.26 -4.31
C TRP A 32 -15.24 1.40 -5.03
N PRO A 33 -15.51 0.60 -6.08
CA PRO A 33 -16.82 0.60 -6.73
C PRO A 33 -17.94 0.26 -5.73
N GLY A 34 -18.92 1.16 -5.58
CA GLY A 34 -20.09 0.94 -4.72
C GLY A 34 -19.86 1.18 -3.23
N GLN A 35 -18.72 1.76 -2.83
CA GLN A 35 -18.44 2.17 -1.45
C GLN A 35 -18.02 3.64 -1.40
N ASP A 36 -18.07 4.23 -0.20
CA ASP A 36 -17.49 5.55 0.02
C ASP A 36 -15.98 5.52 -0.14
N ALA A 37 -15.42 6.61 -0.66
CA ALA A 37 -13.99 6.73 -0.91
C ALA A 37 -13.21 6.89 0.40
N TRP A 38 -12.14 6.11 0.55
CA TRP A 38 -11.27 6.16 1.72
C TRP A 38 -10.17 7.18 1.50
N ARG A 39 -9.75 7.85 2.56
CA ARG A 39 -8.74 8.91 2.49
C ARG A 39 -7.79 8.81 3.66
N GLY A 40 -6.58 9.31 3.45
CA GLY A 40 -5.59 9.39 4.49
C GLY A 40 -4.42 10.27 4.07
N THR A 41 -3.42 10.32 4.93
CA THR A 41 -2.20 11.10 4.72
C THR A 41 -0.99 10.17 4.56
N TRP A 42 0.07 10.69 3.96
CA TRP A 42 1.36 9.99 3.89
C TRP A 42 2.53 10.96 3.98
N ALA A 43 3.64 10.49 4.52
CA ALA A 43 4.92 11.21 4.51
C ALA A 43 6.06 10.22 4.28
N LEU A 44 7.06 10.61 3.49
CA LEU A 44 8.30 9.85 3.30
C LEU A 44 9.47 10.72 3.77
N GLN A 45 10.19 10.24 4.79
CA GLN A 45 11.36 10.92 5.32
C GLN A 45 12.41 9.91 5.80
N GLY A 46 13.64 10.04 5.32
CA GLY A 46 14.77 9.22 5.79
C GLY A 46 14.55 7.72 5.65
N GLY A 47 13.87 7.29 4.57
CA GLY A 47 13.56 5.88 4.33
C GLY A 47 12.31 5.36 5.04
N ARG A 48 11.64 6.17 5.86
CA ARG A 48 10.38 5.80 6.53
C ARG A 48 9.19 6.38 5.79
N LEU A 49 8.33 5.51 5.26
CA LEU A 49 7.00 5.86 4.77
C LEU A 49 6.01 5.72 5.93
N ALA A 50 5.42 6.82 6.37
CA ALA A 50 4.34 6.83 7.35
C ALA A 50 3.01 7.10 6.65
N LEU A 51 1.95 6.40 7.07
CA LEU A 51 0.60 6.57 6.56
C LEU A 51 -0.39 6.70 7.71
N GLN A 52 -1.44 7.49 7.50
CA GLN A 52 -2.66 7.41 8.28
C GLN A 52 -3.72 6.68 7.46
N VAL A 53 -4.32 5.64 8.03
CA VAL A 53 -5.23 4.71 7.36
C VAL A 53 -6.50 4.54 8.18
N PRO A 54 -7.71 4.68 7.58
CA PRO A 54 -8.94 4.39 8.28
C PRO A 54 -9.01 2.91 8.65
N GLU A 55 -9.52 2.61 9.84
CA GLU A 55 -9.65 1.24 10.34
C GLU A 55 -10.64 0.41 9.51
N SER A 56 -11.70 1.03 8.98
CA SER A 56 -12.71 0.35 8.18
C SER A 56 -13.43 1.31 7.21
N PRO A 57 -14.08 0.78 6.15
CA PRO A 57 -14.93 1.59 5.25
C PRO A 57 -16.07 2.32 5.97
N ASN A 58 -16.52 1.79 7.11
CA ASN A 58 -17.67 2.33 7.85
C ASN A 58 -17.26 3.41 8.86
N SER A 59 -15.96 3.60 9.09
CA SER A 59 -15.40 4.60 9.99
C SER A 59 -14.22 5.33 9.31
N PRO A 60 -14.47 6.10 8.24
CA PRO A 60 -13.40 6.72 7.47
C PRO A 60 -12.65 7.82 8.24
N GLU A 61 -13.22 8.36 9.32
CA GLU A 61 -12.57 9.32 10.23
C GLU A 61 -11.64 8.68 11.27
N ASP A 62 -11.80 7.40 11.58
CA ASP A 62 -11.00 6.70 12.61
C ASP A 62 -9.67 6.25 12.01
N LEU A 63 -8.73 7.20 11.95
CA LEU A 63 -7.41 7.00 11.37
C LEU A 63 -6.43 6.37 12.37
N THR A 64 -5.74 5.33 11.90
CA THR A 64 -4.66 4.65 12.60
C THR A 64 -3.35 4.81 11.83
N ASP A 65 -2.24 4.79 12.55
CA ASP A 65 -0.91 4.91 11.94
C ASP A 65 -0.44 3.55 11.40
N ALA A 66 0.19 3.59 10.23
CA ALA A 66 0.89 2.48 9.61
C ALA A 66 2.23 2.97 9.04
N ALA A 67 3.20 2.07 8.87
CA ALA A 67 4.50 2.46 8.32
C ALA A 67 5.24 1.35 7.59
N ALA A 68 6.05 1.75 6.60
CA ALA A 68 7.09 0.91 6.01
C ALA A 68 8.46 1.56 6.20
N THR A 69 9.49 0.75 6.48
CA THR A 69 10.89 1.22 6.55
C THR A 69 11.68 0.78 5.32
N ASP A 70 12.86 1.37 5.14
CA ASP A 70 13.77 1.11 4.02
C ASP A 70 13.18 1.44 2.64
N VAL A 71 12.26 2.40 2.61
CA VAL A 71 11.61 2.88 1.39
C VAL A 71 12.53 3.87 0.66
N PRO A 72 12.94 3.59 -0.59
CA PRO A 72 13.81 4.50 -1.32
C PRO A 72 13.07 5.78 -1.72
N GLU A 73 13.79 6.90 -1.69
CA GLU A 73 13.25 8.20 -2.12
C GLU A 73 13.02 8.29 -3.63
N THR A 74 13.80 7.53 -4.41
CA THR A 74 13.72 7.51 -5.87
C THR A 74 13.75 6.08 -6.39
N VAL A 75 13.01 5.85 -7.48
CA VAL A 75 13.00 4.60 -8.23
C VAL A 75 13.24 4.96 -9.69
N SER A 76 14.29 4.41 -10.29
CA SER A 76 14.67 4.69 -11.69
C SER A 76 13.92 3.78 -12.65
N ASP A 77 14.45 2.58 -12.93
CA ASP A 77 13.93 1.69 -13.97
C ASP A 77 13.20 0.47 -13.41
N SER A 78 13.78 -0.18 -12.41
CA SER A 78 13.17 -1.33 -11.77
C SER A 78 13.64 -1.45 -10.34
N ILE A 79 12.81 -2.06 -9.49
CA ILE A 79 13.15 -2.31 -8.11
C ILE A 79 12.46 -3.58 -7.61
N SER A 80 13.15 -4.29 -6.73
CA SER A 80 12.65 -5.44 -5.98
C SER A 80 13.10 -5.25 -4.54
N LEU A 81 12.16 -5.06 -3.62
CA LEU A 81 12.44 -4.80 -2.20
C LEU A 81 11.58 -5.68 -1.32
N ALA A 82 12.08 -5.99 -0.13
CA ALA A 82 11.27 -6.48 0.98
C ALA A 82 11.32 -5.42 2.08
N LEU A 83 10.19 -4.77 2.33
CA LEU A 83 10.07 -3.67 3.27
C LEU A 83 9.47 -4.20 4.58
N PRO A 84 10.11 -3.97 5.74
CA PRO A 84 9.46 -4.19 7.04
C PRO A 84 8.18 -3.36 7.12
N TRP A 85 7.08 -4.00 7.54
CA TRP A 85 5.75 -3.39 7.56
C TRP A 85 5.18 -3.35 8.97
N GLN A 86 4.76 -2.15 9.38
CA GLN A 86 3.99 -1.89 10.59
C GLN A 86 2.53 -1.73 10.15
N PRO A 87 1.67 -2.70 10.47
CA PRO A 87 0.25 -2.65 10.13
C PRO A 87 -0.46 -1.46 10.81
N PRO A 88 -1.60 -1.03 10.26
CA PRO A 88 -2.50 -0.12 10.95
C PRO A 88 -2.79 -0.60 12.39
N GLY A 89 -2.62 0.30 13.37
CA GLY A 89 -2.93 0.02 14.77
C GLY A 89 -1.87 -0.76 15.55
N GLN A 90 -0.77 -1.18 14.92
CA GLN A 90 0.35 -1.86 15.57
C GLN A 90 1.43 -0.88 16.02
N SER A 91 2.20 -1.25 17.06
CA SER A 91 3.24 -0.38 17.63
C SER A 91 4.56 -0.37 16.85
N ASP A 92 4.87 -1.43 16.12
CA ASP A 92 6.12 -1.58 15.36
C ASP A 92 6.01 -2.59 14.20
N THR A 93 7.13 -2.81 13.49
CA THR A 93 7.26 -3.79 12.39
C THR A 93 7.66 -5.21 12.89
N GLY A 94 7.70 -5.44 14.20
CA GLY A 94 8.35 -6.57 14.86
C GLY A 94 7.58 -7.89 14.76
N GLU A 95 6.31 -7.86 14.38
CA GLU A 95 5.49 -9.06 14.18
C GLU A 95 5.88 -9.85 12.91
N GLY A 96 6.84 -9.37 12.11
CA GLY A 96 7.34 -10.08 10.93
C GLY A 96 6.53 -9.88 9.66
N GLN A 97 5.58 -8.94 9.66
CA GLN A 97 4.88 -8.54 8.45
C GLN A 97 5.81 -7.75 7.52
N LYS A 98 5.62 -7.95 6.21
CA LYS A 98 6.44 -7.29 5.20
C LYS A 98 5.67 -7.02 3.91
N LEU A 99 6.18 -6.05 3.16
CA LEU A 99 5.75 -5.76 1.79
C LEU A 99 6.87 -6.13 0.84
N ASP A 100 6.68 -7.18 0.03
CA ASP A 100 7.57 -7.41 -1.11
C ASP A 100 7.08 -6.55 -2.28
N VAL A 101 7.91 -5.63 -2.76
CA VAL A 101 7.58 -4.63 -3.78
C VAL A 101 8.44 -4.86 -5.02
N ASP A 102 7.78 -5.08 -6.14
CA ASP A 102 8.38 -5.29 -7.45
C ASP A 102 7.84 -4.23 -8.43
N TYR A 103 8.71 -3.44 -9.05
CA TYR A 103 8.33 -2.47 -10.09
C TYR A 103 9.24 -2.56 -11.30
N THR A 104 8.67 -2.38 -12.48
CA THR A 104 9.43 -2.14 -13.72
C THR A 104 8.76 -1.08 -14.57
N SER A 105 9.53 -0.05 -14.93
CA SER A 105 9.11 1.07 -15.78
C SER A 105 8.64 0.59 -17.17
N LYS A 106 9.25 -0.47 -17.70
CA LYS A 106 8.92 -1.06 -19.00
C LYS A 106 7.48 -1.58 -19.07
N ALA A 107 6.99 -2.20 -18.00
CA ALA A 107 5.60 -2.67 -17.95
C ALA A 107 4.65 -1.60 -17.37
N GLY A 108 5.19 -0.61 -16.64
CA GLY A 108 4.36 0.35 -15.91
C GLY A 108 3.57 -0.29 -14.75
N VAL A 109 3.98 -1.49 -14.32
CA VAL A 109 3.30 -2.28 -13.30
C VAL A 109 4.12 -2.28 -12.02
N LEU A 110 3.46 -1.94 -10.93
CA LEU A 110 3.93 -2.09 -9.56
C LEU A 110 3.18 -3.26 -8.93
N ARG A 111 3.89 -4.28 -8.47
CA ARG A 111 3.34 -5.41 -7.73
C ARG A 111 3.76 -5.30 -6.28
N ILE A 112 2.80 -5.42 -5.38
CA ILE A 112 3.02 -5.42 -3.92
C ILE A 112 2.46 -6.73 -3.40
N ARG A 113 3.26 -7.50 -2.66
CA ARG A 113 2.81 -8.67 -1.92
C ARG A 113 2.87 -8.33 -0.44
N HIS A 114 1.69 -8.20 0.18
CA HIS A 114 1.58 -8.09 1.62
C HIS A 114 1.63 -9.49 2.21
N ILE A 115 2.63 -9.75 3.04
CA ILE A 115 2.88 -11.04 3.67
C ILE A 115 2.67 -10.85 5.16
N GLU A 116 1.67 -11.55 5.68
CA GLU A 116 1.35 -11.57 7.11
C GLU A 116 2.29 -12.51 7.88
N THR A 117 2.33 -12.36 9.20
CA THR A 117 3.08 -13.24 10.12
C THR A 117 2.68 -14.72 9.97
N SER A 118 1.40 -14.97 9.65
CA SER A 118 0.85 -16.30 9.39
C SER A 118 1.41 -16.96 8.12
N GLY A 119 2.07 -16.19 7.24
CA GLY A 119 2.45 -16.58 5.89
C GLY A 119 1.36 -16.36 4.84
N SER A 120 0.15 -15.92 5.25
CA SER A 120 -0.88 -15.49 4.31
C SER A 120 -0.36 -14.36 3.44
N THR A 121 -0.71 -14.38 2.15
CA THR A 121 -0.24 -13.40 1.17
C THR A 121 -1.41 -12.81 0.41
N THR A 122 -1.44 -11.48 0.34
CA THR A 122 -2.31 -10.73 -0.58
C THR A 122 -1.45 -10.03 -1.62
N ILE A 123 -1.83 -10.17 -2.89
CA ILE A 123 -1.09 -9.60 -4.03
C ILE A 123 -1.89 -8.44 -4.62
N HIS A 124 -1.28 -7.27 -4.68
CA HIS A 124 -1.79 -6.10 -5.36
C HIS A 124 -0.99 -5.85 -6.64
N THR A 125 -1.67 -5.81 -7.77
CA THR A 125 -1.10 -5.40 -9.05
C THR A 125 -1.62 -4.01 -9.37
N CYS A 126 -0.73 -3.03 -9.40
CA CYS A 126 -1.03 -1.62 -9.59
C CYS A 126 -0.56 -1.19 -10.97
N THR A 127 -1.48 -0.68 -11.79
CA THR A 127 -1.21 -0.18 -13.13
C THR A 127 -1.54 1.30 -13.19
N ARG A 128 -0.66 2.10 -13.78
CA ARG A 128 -0.85 3.55 -13.85
C ARG A 128 -1.98 3.92 -14.81
N VAL A 129 -2.74 4.97 -14.45
CA VAL A 129 -3.81 5.57 -15.26
C VAL A 129 -3.40 6.95 -15.74
#